data_AF-A0A350U8R8-F1
#
_entry.id   AF-A0A350U8R8-F1
#
_cell.length_a   1.000
_cell.length_b   1.000
_cell.length_c   1.000
_cell.angle_alpha   90.00
_cell.angle_beta   90.00
_cell.angle_gamma   90.00
#
_symmetry.space_group_name_H-M   'P 1'
#
loop_
_entity.id
_entity.type
_entity.pdbx_description
1 polymer ?
#
loop_
_entity_poly.entity_id
_entity_poly.type
_entity_poly.pdbx_seq_one_letter_code
_entity_poly.pdbx_strand_id
1 'polypeptide(L)'
;MKIVLDHGMVYSILEKMGGTRIKALGALSFEVLYRRLSKREMDFVENFLKLNPKDFGFVGEFFGIDSMPKNLMTIKGQIIILDSRKKRIENQYLPLPVWIAYGKANMALGRETGKKLLVYSGHRSPACQLLTFLYYFKSYEFDFAKTVESVAFPGYSEHQVGAVDFVTKDGIASDEKPDGFEKTIEFKWLSKNANKFGFALSYPENNSHGIKFEPWHWRYEGA
;
A
#
# COMPACT_ATOMS: atom_id res chain seq x y z
N MET A 1 23.36 -9.01 8.01
CA MET A 1 23.55 -10.07 6.97
C MET A 1 23.42 -9.41 5.61
N LYS A 2 24.42 -9.46 4.72
CA LYS A 2 24.25 -8.97 3.33
C LYS A 2 23.66 -10.12 2.51
N ILE A 3 22.40 -9.99 2.10
CA ILE A 3 21.80 -10.94 1.16
C ILE A 3 22.45 -10.67 -0.20
N VAL A 4 23.08 -11.69 -0.80
CA VAL A 4 23.55 -11.60 -2.19
C VAL A 4 22.36 -11.94 -3.08
N LEU A 5 21.73 -10.92 -3.68
CA LEU A 5 20.60 -11.08 -4.60
C LEU A 5 21.04 -10.74 -6.02
N ASP A 6 20.49 -11.46 -7.00
CA ASP A 6 20.62 -11.08 -8.41
C ASP A 6 19.75 -9.85 -8.68
N HIS A 7 20.35 -8.66 -8.58
CA HIS A 7 19.67 -7.41 -8.84
C HIS A 7 19.13 -7.34 -10.28
N GLY A 8 19.76 -8.03 -11.24
CA GLY A 8 19.30 -8.11 -12.63
C GLY A 8 17.91 -8.72 -12.75
N MET A 9 17.58 -9.70 -11.90
CA MET A 9 16.23 -10.28 -11.86
C MET A 9 15.19 -9.25 -11.40
N VAL A 10 15.54 -8.37 -10.45
CA VAL A 10 14.64 -7.29 -10.00
C VAL A 10 14.30 -6.36 -11.15
N TYR A 11 15.30 -5.91 -11.92
CA TYR A 11 15.07 -5.07 -13.10
C TYR A 11 14.18 -5.76 -14.13
N SER A 12 14.50 -7.02 -14.48
CA SER A 12 13.77 -7.75 -15.52
C SER A 12 12.30 -7.98 -15.17
N ILE A 13 12.02 -8.36 -13.92
CA ILE A 13 10.64 -8.55 -13.42
C ILE A 13 9.86 -7.23 -13.46
N LEU A 14 10.45 -6.13 -12.97
CA LEU A 14 9.78 -4.82 -12.94
C LEU A 14 9.47 -4.31 -14.35
N GLU A 15 10.39 -4.48 -15.29
CA GLU A 15 10.20 -4.10 -16.69
C GLU A 15 9.02 -4.85 -17.33
N LYS A 16 8.97 -6.17 -17.16
CA LYS A 16 7.86 -7.01 -17.68
C LYS A 16 6.50 -6.66 -17.10
N MET A 17 6.48 -6.18 -15.85
CA MET A 17 5.23 -5.87 -15.14
C MET A 17 4.81 -4.39 -15.26
N GLY A 18 5.48 -3.61 -16.11
CA GLY A 18 5.07 -2.25 -16.43
C GLY A 18 5.59 -1.18 -15.47
N GLY A 19 6.68 -1.47 -14.75
CA GLY A 19 7.46 -0.51 -13.97
C GLY A 19 6.64 0.28 -12.96
N THR A 20 6.27 1.51 -13.30
CA THR A 20 5.56 2.46 -12.42
C THR A 20 4.07 2.17 -12.25
N ARG A 21 3.49 1.25 -13.02
CA ARG A 21 2.04 0.97 -13.01
C ARG A 21 1.60 -0.13 -12.02
N ILE A 22 2.46 -0.49 -11.07
CA ILE A 22 2.20 -1.59 -10.11
C ILE A 22 0.91 -1.36 -9.31
N LYS A 23 0.62 -0.12 -8.91
CA LYS A 23 -0.60 0.23 -8.13
C LYS A 23 -1.90 -0.12 -8.87
N ALA A 24 -1.89 -0.16 -10.21
CA ALA A 24 -3.04 -0.58 -11.02
C ALA A 24 -3.25 -2.12 -11.03
N LEU A 25 -2.30 -2.87 -10.49
CA LEU A 25 -2.30 -4.34 -10.43
C LEU A 25 -2.75 -4.86 -9.06
N GLY A 26 -3.53 -4.09 -8.30
CA GLY A 26 -3.94 -4.41 -6.92
C GLY A 26 -4.53 -5.81 -6.71
N ALA A 27 -5.10 -6.43 -7.76
CA ALA A 27 -5.65 -7.79 -7.74
C ALA A 27 -4.82 -8.85 -8.48
N LEU A 28 -3.55 -8.57 -8.81
CA LEU A 28 -2.64 -9.52 -9.49
C LEU A 28 -2.41 -10.76 -8.62
N SER A 29 -2.60 -11.97 -9.15
CA SER A 29 -2.23 -13.21 -8.45
C SER A 29 -0.80 -13.66 -8.80
N PHE A 30 -0.19 -14.48 -7.95
CA PHE A 30 1.08 -15.14 -8.27
C PHE A 30 0.97 -16.03 -9.51
N GLU A 31 -0.16 -16.70 -9.72
CA GLU A 31 -0.41 -17.48 -10.93
C GLU A 31 -0.30 -16.62 -12.20
N VAL A 32 -0.93 -15.44 -12.21
CA VAL A 32 -0.87 -14.51 -13.36
C VAL A 32 0.52 -13.91 -13.50
N LEU A 33 1.20 -13.60 -12.39
CA LEU A 33 2.58 -13.13 -12.39
C LEU A 33 3.52 -14.17 -13.03
N TYR A 34 3.49 -15.42 -12.55
CA TYR A 34 4.40 -16.49 -12.99
C TYR A 34 4.22 -16.86 -14.46
N ARG A 35 3.01 -16.75 -15.03
CA ARG A 35 2.80 -16.90 -16.47
C ARG A 35 3.59 -15.91 -17.34
N ARG A 36 4.10 -14.81 -16.76
CA ARG A 36 4.91 -13.79 -17.46
C ARG A 36 6.40 -13.90 -17.16
N LEU A 37 6.79 -14.74 -16.21
CA LEU A 37 8.18 -14.89 -15.77
C LEU A 37 8.84 -16.08 -16.46
N SER A 38 10.14 -15.94 -16.72
CA SER A 38 11.01 -17.06 -17.09
C SER A 38 11.26 -17.95 -15.87
N LYS A 39 11.77 -19.16 -16.10
CA LYS A 39 12.11 -20.08 -15.00
C LYS A 39 13.08 -19.47 -13.98
N ARG A 40 14.10 -18.74 -14.45
CA ARG A 40 15.07 -18.07 -13.57
C ARG A 40 14.42 -16.98 -12.71
N GLU A 41 13.49 -16.20 -13.25
CA GLU A 41 12.78 -15.17 -12.48
C GLU A 41 11.80 -15.79 -11.49
N MET A 42 11.14 -16.89 -11.84
CA MET A 42 10.30 -17.65 -10.89
C MET A 42 11.15 -18.17 -9.73
N ASP A 43 12.29 -18.81 -10.02
CA ASP A 43 13.21 -19.32 -8.99
C ASP A 43 13.76 -18.18 -8.11
N PHE A 44 14.03 -17.01 -8.70
CA PHE A 44 14.38 -15.80 -7.95
C PHE A 44 13.25 -15.39 -7.00
N VAL A 45 12.01 -15.28 -7.48
CA VAL A 45 10.86 -14.89 -6.65
C VAL A 45 10.65 -15.89 -5.52
N GLU A 46 10.68 -17.19 -5.81
CA GLU A 46 10.52 -18.25 -4.80
C GLU A 46 11.59 -18.17 -3.70
N ASN A 47 12.85 -17.89 -4.08
CA ASN A 47 13.92 -17.73 -3.10
C ASN A 47 13.82 -16.40 -2.34
N PHE A 48 13.41 -15.33 -3.02
CA PHE A 48 13.21 -14.02 -2.41
C PHE A 48 12.12 -14.08 -1.34
N LEU A 49 10.99 -14.76 -1.61
CA LEU A 49 9.88 -14.90 -0.66
C LEU A 49 10.22 -15.73 0.59
N LYS A 50 11.34 -16.46 0.61
CA LYS A 50 11.83 -17.18 1.80
C LYS A 50 12.55 -16.28 2.79
N LEU A 51 12.87 -15.03 2.41
CA LEU A 51 13.51 -14.08 3.31
C LEU A 51 12.56 -13.71 4.45
N ASN A 52 13.12 -13.59 5.65
CA ASN A 52 12.38 -13.16 6.84
C ASN A 52 12.63 -11.67 7.09
N PRO A 53 11.62 -10.79 6.92
CA PRO A 53 11.81 -9.36 7.10
C PRO A 53 12.16 -8.96 8.55
N LYS A 54 11.88 -9.84 9.53
CA LYS A 54 12.28 -9.63 10.93
C LYS A 54 13.79 -9.58 11.14
N ASP A 55 14.55 -10.26 10.29
CA ASP A 55 16.02 -10.23 10.32
C ASP A 55 16.57 -8.86 9.89
N PHE A 56 15.69 -7.97 9.39
CA PHE A 56 16.00 -6.64 8.88
C PHE A 56 15.25 -5.53 9.61
N GLY A 57 14.68 -5.81 10.80
CA GLY A 57 14.07 -4.81 11.68
C GLY A 57 12.56 -4.62 11.53
N PHE A 58 11.89 -5.34 10.63
CA PHE A 58 10.44 -5.31 10.51
C PHE A 58 9.76 -6.18 11.57
N VAL A 59 8.69 -5.71 12.21
CA VAL A 59 8.06 -6.41 13.36
C VAL A 59 6.54 -6.64 13.15
N GLY A 60 6.02 -6.39 11.94
CA GLY A 60 4.61 -6.64 11.61
C GLY A 60 4.18 -8.11 11.56
N GLU A 61 2.87 -8.31 11.53
CA GLU A 61 2.21 -9.62 11.42
C GLU A 61 2.32 -10.20 10.00
N PHE A 62 2.40 -11.54 9.91
CA PHE A 62 2.33 -12.24 8.63
C PHE A 62 0.87 -12.67 8.35
N PHE A 63 0.29 -12.14 7.27
CA PHE A 63 -1.07 -12.40 6.82
C PHE A 63 -1.17 -13.53 5.78
N GLY A 64 -0.05 -14.12 5.35
CA GLY A 64 0.00 -15.18 4.34
C GLY A 64 0.11 -14.67 2.90
N ILE A 65 0.31 -15.59 1.95
CA ILE A 65 0.59 -15.25 0.53
C ILE A 65 -0.54 -15.66 -0.44
N ASP A 66 -1.55 -16.37 0.03
CA ASP A 66 -2.57 -17.00 -0.83
C ASP A 66 -3.94 -16.30 -0.78
N SER A 67 -4.18 -15.40 0.17
CA SER A 67 -5.51 -14.85 0.39
C SER A 67 -5.79 -13.67 -0.55
N MET A 68 -6.77 -13.85 -1.43
CA MET A 68 -7.44 -12.77 -2.17
C MET A 68 -8.88 -12.61 -1.67
N PRO A 69 -9.34 -11.41 -1.30
CA PRO A 69 -10.73 -11.17 -0.98
C PRO A 69 -11.61 -11.45 -2.20
N LYS A 70 -12.69 -12.23 -2.02
CA LYS A 70 -13.60 -12.58 -3.14
C LYS A 70 -14.40 -11.39 -3.67
N ASN A 71 -14.68 -10.40 -2.81
CA ASN A 71 -15.58 -9.28 -3.11
C ASN A 71 -14.85 -7.92 -3.01
N LEU A 72 -14.03 -7.62 -4.02
CA LEU A 72 -13.35 -6.33 -4.13
C LEU A 72 -14.22 -5.31 -4.86
N MET A 73 -14.59 -4.25 -4.16
CA MET A 73 -15.31 -3.11 -4.69
C MET A 73 -14.32 -2.16 -5.38
N THR A 74 -14.59 -1.80 -6.64
CA THR A 74 -13.72 -0.86 -7.37
C THR A 74 -14.08 0.59 -7.08
N ILE A 75 -13.09 1.41 -6.75
CA ILE A 75 -13.16 2.86 -6.72
C ILE A 75 -12.55 3.40 -8.00
N LYS A 76 -13.38 4.05 -8.82
CA LYS A 76 -12.99 4.54 -10.16
C LYS A 76 -13.03 6.06 -10.21
N GLY A 77 -12.23 6.63 -11.10
CA GLY A 77 -12.38 8.03 -11.53
C GLY A 77 -12.08 9.09 -10.47
N GLN A 78 -11.29 8.76 -9.46
CA GLN A 78 -10.83 9.74 -8.48
C GLN A 78 -9.85 10.73 -9.15
N ILE A 79 -9.96 12.00 -8.78
CA ILE A 79 -9.13 13.08 -9.31
C ILE A 79 -8.58 13.88 -8.14
N ILE A 80 -7.25 14.02 -8.11
CA ILE A 80 -6.54 14.97 -7.25
C ILE A 80 -6.11 16.20 -8.06
N ILE A 81 -5.93 17.32 -7.38
CA ILE A 81 -5.48 18.59 -7.95
C ILE A 81 -4.08 18.87 -7.43
N LEU A 82 -3.07 18.63 -8.26
CA LEU A 82 -1.67 18.90 -7.97
C LEU A 82 -1.25 20.18 -8.68
N ASP A 83 -1.02 21.25 -7.92
CA ASP A 83 -0.56 22.55 -8.44
C ASP A 83 -1.41 23.02 -9.62
N SER A 84 -2.73 23.07 -9.38
CA SER A 84 -3.76 23.43 -10.37
C SER A 84 -3.94 22.45 -11.54
N ARG A 85 -3.22 21.32 -11.57
CA ARG A 85 -3.37 20.26 -12.58
C ARG A 85 -4.19 19.10 -12.03
N LYS A 86 -5.17 18.65 -12.81
CA LYS A 86 -5.96 17.45 -12.49
C LYS A 86 -5.14 16.21 -12.82
N LYS A 87 -4.95 15.33 -11.84
CA LYS A 87 -4.38 14.00 -12.02
C LYS A 87 -5.41 12.95 -11.63
N ARG A 88 -5.61 11.96 -12.50
CA ARG A 88 -6.46 10.80 -12.21
C ARG A 88 -5.68 9.82 -11.36
N ILE A 89 -6.30 9.33 -10.29
CA ILE A 89 -5.79 8.15 -9.57
C ILE A 89 -6.29 6.91 -10.32
N GLU A 90 -5.39 5.95 -10.51
CA GLU A 90 -5.73 4.64 -11.05
C GLU A 90 -6.83 3.97 -10.22
N ASN A 91 -7.53 3.01 -10.83
CA ASN A 91 -8.60 2.31 -10.13
C ASN A 91 -8.05 1.64 -8.85
N GLN A 92 -8.73 1.90 -7.74
CA GLN A 92 -8.42 1.29 -6.46
C GLN A 92 -9.49 0.25 -6.12
N TYR A 93 -9.16 -0.64 -5.19
CA TYR A 93 -10.03 -1.74 -4.79
C TYR A 93 -10.14 -1.73 -3.28
N LEU A 94 -11.31 -2.01 -2.71
CA LEU A 94 -11.48 -2.21 -1.28
C LEU A 94 -12.33 -3.47 -1.04
N PRO A 95 -12.03 -4.29 -0.03
CA PRO A 95 -12.98 -5.32 0.42
C PRO A 95 -14.31 -4.67 0.82
N LEU A 96 -15.43 -5.36 0.59
CA LEU A 96 -16.77 -4.80 0.85
C LEU A 96 -16.94 -4.13 2.24
N PRO A 97 -16.50 -4.74 3.37
CA PRO A 97 -16.62 -4.08 4.68
C PRO A 97 -15.85 -2.76 4.76
N VAL A 98 -14.63 -2.75 4.24
CA VAL A 98 -13.75 -1.57 4.19
C VAL A 98 -14.36 -0.48 3.30
N TRP A 99 -14.94 -0.86 2.17
CA TRP A 99 -15.62 0.07 1.27
C TRP A 99 -16.82 0.74 1.93
N ILE A 100 -17.64 -0.02 2.65
CA ILE A 100 -18.78 0.51 3.42
C ILE A 100 -18.30 1.47 4.53
N ALA A 101 -17.28 1.05 5.29
CA ALA A 101 -16.70 1.86 6.36
C ALA A 101 -16.12 3.18 5.83
N TYR A 102 -15.35 3.11 4.74
CA TYR A 102 -14.81 4.29 4.05
C TYR A 102 -15.93 5.24 3.60
N GLY A 103 -16.99 4.72 2.99
CA GLY A 103 -18.14 5.53 2.58
C GLY A 103 -18.78 6.28 3.74
N LYS A 104 -19.02 5.58 4.88
CA LYS A 104 -19.58 6.19 6.10
C LYS A 104 -18.66 7.26 6.68
N ALA A 105 -17.37 6.97 6.82
CA ALA A 105 -16.38 7.90 7.34
C ALA A 105 -16.28 9.16 6.45
N ASN A 106 -16.21 8.98 5.12
CA ASN A 106 -16.07 10.10 4.19
C ASN A 106 -17.33 10.98 4.11
N MET A 107 -18.52 10.39 4.26
CA MET A 107 -19.77 11.16 4.38
C MET A 107 -19.79 12.01 5.66
N ALA A 108 -19.37 11.45 6.80
CA ALA A 108 -19.31 12.18 8.06
C ALA A 108 -18.28 13.31 8.00
N LEU A 109 -17.07 13.03 7.51
CA LEU A 109 -16.03 14.04 7.26
C LEU A 109 -16.57 15.19 6.40
N GLY A 110 -17.25 14.88 5.30
CA GLY A 110 -17.80 15.89 4.40
C GLY A 110 -18.86 16.78 5.06
N ARG A 111 -19.74 16.20 5.90
CA ARG A 111 -20.75 16.97 6.64
C ARG A 111 -20.13 17.91 7.68
N GLU A 112 -19.08 17.46 8.36
CA GLU A 112 -18.48 18.19 9.48
C GLU A 112 -17.44 19.24 9.03
N THR A 113 -16.78 19.03 7.89
CA THR A 113 -15.60 19.82 7.50
C THR A 113 -15.65 20.38 6.08
N GLY A 114 -16.58 19.90 5.25
CA GLY A 114 -16.60 20.19 3.81
C GLY A 114 -15.45 19.56 3.02
N LYS A 115 -14.60 18.73 3.65
CA LYS A 115 -13.48 18.02 3.02
C LYS A 115 -13.88 16.63 2.52
N LYS A 116 -12.98 16.01 1.76
CA LYS A 116 -13.14 14.65 1.22
C LYS A 116 -11.81 13.93 1.21
N LEU A 117 -11.83 12.69 1.68
CA LEU A 117 -10.73 11.75 1.51
C LEU A 117 -10.91 10.94 0.23
N LEU A 118 -9.83 10.81 -0.53
CA LEU A 118 -9.72 9.91 -1.67
C LEU A 118 -8.81 8.74 -1.28
N VAL A 119 -8.98 7.61 -1.96
CA VAL A 119 -8.15 6.42 -1.76
C VAL A 119 -7.03 6.44 -2.77
N TYR A 120 -5.80 6.58 -2.30
CA TYR A 120 -4.60 6.55 -3.15
C TYR A 120 -4.12 5.12 -3.40
N SER A 121 -4.19 4.29 -2.35
CA SER A 121 -3.85 2.87 -2.39
C SER A 121 -4.86 2.10 -1.54
N GLY A 122 -5.57 1.17 -2.16
CA GLY A 122 -6.52 0.28 -1.47
C GLY A 122 -5.93 -1.11 -1.27
N HIS A 123 -6.72 -2.13 -1.56
CA HIS A 123 -6.30 -3.53 -1.53
C HIS A 123 -5.10 -3.79 -2.45
N ARG A 124 -4.11 -4.49 -1.91
CA ARG A 124 -2.98 -5.04 -2.65
C ARG A 124 -2.84 -6.52 -2.33
N SER A 125 -2.84 -7.34 -3.37
CA SER A 125 -2.51 -8.76 -3.28
C SER A 125 -1.04 -8.96 -2.88
N PRO A 126 -0.67 -10.15 -2.36
CA PRO A 126 0.73 -10.51 -2.11
C PRO A 126 1.65 -10.37 -3.33
N ALA A 127 1.18 -10.74 -4.53
CA ALA A 127 1.98 -10.59 -5.75
C ALA A 127 2.14 -9.12 -6.18
N CYS A 128 1.11 -8.28 -5.99
CA CYS A 128 1.24 -6.84 -6.17
C CYS A 128 2.19 -6.22 -5.14
N GLN A 129 2.12 -6.69 -3.89
CA GLN A 129 3.04 -6.28 -2.83
C GLN A 129 4.49 -6.66 -3.17
N LEU A 130 4.74 -7.84 -3.76
CA LEU A 130 6.07 -8.22 -4.25
C LEU A 130 6.60 -7.21 -5.25
N LEU A 131 5.81 -6.87 -6.27
CA LEU A 131 6.25 -5.89 -7.26
C LEU A 131 6.49 -4.52 -6.63
N THR A 132 5.64 -4.10 -5.67
CA THR A 132 5.82 -2.83 -4.96
C THR A 132 7.11 -2.87 -4.14
N PHE A 133 7.35 -3.93 -3.40
CA PHE A 133 8.56 -4.11 -2.62
C PHE A 133 9.79 -4.08 -3.51
N LEU A 134 9.80 -4.83 -4.62
CA LEU A 134 10.91 -4.84 -5.59
C LEU A 134 11.18 -3.45 -6.19
N TYR A 135 10.13 -2.67 -6.46
CA TYR A 135 10.27 -1.30 -6.96
C TYR A 135 11.00 -0.40 -5.96
N TYR A 136 10.59 -0.42 -4.68
CA TYR A 136 11.24 0.36 -3.63
C TYR A 136 12.61 -0.20 -3.26
N PHE A 137 12.78 -1.52 -3.28
CA PHE A 137 14.05 -2.18 -3.07
C PHE A 137 15.10 -1.70 -4.08
N LYS A 138 14.70 -1.59 -5.35
CA LYS A 138 15.53 -0.95 -6.39
C LYS A 138 15.77 0.53 -6.11
N SER A 139 14.75 1.31 -5.73
CA SER A 139 14.93 2.75 -5.49
C SER A 139 15.77 3.06 -4.24
N TYR A 140 15.89 2.11 -3.33
CA TYR A 140 16.76 2.15 -2.17
C TYR A 140 18.07 1.40 -2.37
N GLU A 141 18.52 1.26 -3.61
CA GLU A 141 19.83 0.69 -3.96
C GLU A 141 20.06 -0.72 -3.41
N PHE A 142 18.98 -1.50 -3.35
CA PHE A 142 18.96 -2.88 -2.86
C PHE A 142 19.33 -3.01 -1.36
N ASP A 143 19.07 -1.97 -0.58
CA ASP A 143 19.11 -2.03 0.88
C ASP A 143 17.80 -2.58 1.44
N PHE A 144 17.85 -3.83 1.93
CA PHE A 144 16.66 -4.52 2.41
C PHE A 144 16.13 -3.91 3.70
N ALA A 145 17.01 -3.52 4.63
CA ALA A 145 16.62 -2.91 5.90
C ALA A 145 15.93 -1.57 5.67
N LYS A 146 16.52 -0.71 4.83
CA LYS A 146 15.91 0.56 4.43
C LYS A 146 14.58 0.38 3.71
N THR A 147 14.41 -0.72 2.97
CA THR A 147 13.17 -0.99 2.24
C THR A 147 12.05 -1.42 3.17
N VAL A 148 12.32 -2.33 4.11
CA VAL A 148 11.28 -2.80 5.05
C VAL A 148 10.83 -1.72 6.04
N GLU A 149 11.63 -0.66 6.24
CA GLU A 149 11.22 0.53 7.00
C GLU A 149 10.13 1.37 6.31
N SER A 150 9.96 1.23 4.99
CA SER A 150 9.03 2.04 4.21
C SER A 150 7.96 1.20 3.49
N VAL A 151 8.21 -0.08 3.25
CA VAL A 151 7.32 -0.95 2.48
C VAL A 151 7.32 -2.35 3.09
N ALA A 152 6.15 -2.79 3.54
CA ALA A 152 5.97 -4.14 4.06
C ALA A 152 6.37 -5.22 3.02
N PHE A 153 7.01 -6.27 3.50
CA PHE A 153 7.38 -7.42 2.67
C PHE A 153 6.13 -8.19 2.20
N PRO A 154 6.16 -8.94 1.08
CA PRO A 154 5.00 -9.71 0.62
C PRO A 154 4.47 -10.66 1.69
N GLY A 155 3.15 -10.64 1.89
CA GLY A 155 2.46 -11.36 2.96
C GLY A 155 2.48 -10.68 4.34
N TYR A 156 3.15 -9.54 4.49
CA TYR A 156 3.14 -8.73 5.73
C TYR A 156 2.42 -7.38 5.57
N SER A 157 1.85 -7.11 4.39
CA SER A 157 1.22 -5.82 4.07
C SER A 157 -0.23 -5.79 4.53
N GLU A 158 -0.59 -4.78 5.32
CA GLU A 158 -1.96 -4.60 5.79
C GLU A 158 -2.95 -4.29 4.65
N HIS A 159 -2.48 -3.85 3.47
CA HIS A 159 -3.35 -3.68 2.29
C HIS A 159 -3.97 -5.01 1.84
N GLN A 160 -3.38 -6.14 2.19
CA GLN A 160 -3.97 -7.45 1.97
C GLN A 160 -5.24 -7.65 2.82
N VAL A 161 -5.25 -7.09 4.02
CA VAL A 161 -6.28 -7.32 5.06
C VAL A 161 -7.14 -6.10 5.36
N GLY A 162 -7.04 -5.03 4.56
CA GLY A 162 -8.00 -3.92 4.59
C GLY A 162 -7.44 -2.56 4.95
N ALA A 163 -6.12 -2.34 4.86
CA ALA A 163 -5.55 -0.99 4.93
C ALA A 163 -5.85 -0.14 3.70
N VAL A 164 -5.86 1.17 3.95
CA VAL A 164 -6.16 2.21 2.97
C VAL A 164 -5.19 3.37 3.16
N ASP A 165 -4.50 3.75 2.08
CA ASP A 165 -3.75 5.00 2.02
C ASP A 165 -4.68 6.11 1.54
N PHE A 166 -4.91 7.09 2.41
CA PHE A 166 -5.73 8.25 2.08
C PHE A 166 -4.91 9.39 1.49
N VAL A 167 -5.51 10.09 0.55
CA VAL A 167 -4.97 11.33 -0.05
C VAL A 167 -6.05 12.40 -0.05
N THR A 168 -5.65 13.65 0.16
CA THR A 168 -6.59 14.78 0.05
C THR A 168 -6.93 15.07 -1.40
N LYS A 169 -8.00 15.84 -1.64
CA LYS A 169 -8.34 16.31 -3.00
C LYS A 169 -7.22 17.16 -3.62
N ASP A 170 -6.42 17.83 -2.80
CA ASP A 170 -5.28 18.66 -3.23
C ASP A 170 -3.99 17.83 -3.41
N GLY A 171 -4.10 16.50 -3.34
CA GLY A 171 -3.03 15.55 -3.62
C GLY A 171 -2.01 15.37 -2.51
N ILE A 172 -2.25 15.90 -1.30
CA ILE A 172 -1.37 15.69 -0.14
C ILE A 172 -1.46 14.21 0.28
N ALA A 173 -0.30 13.56 0.48
CA ALA A 173 -0.05 12.12 0.55
C ALA A 173 -0.10 11.38 -0.81
N SER A 174 0.33 12.02 -1.90
CA SER A 174 0.60 11.33 -3.18
C SER A 174 2.09 11.21 -3.44
N ASP A 175 2.49 10.42 -4.43
CA ASP A 175 3.92 10.31 -4.84
C ASP A 175 4.54 11.67 -5.17
N GLU A 176 3.76 12.63 -5.68
CA GLU A 176 4.20 14.01 -5.96
C GLU A 176 4.20 14.95 -4.75
N LYS A 177 3.39 14.66 -3.73
CA LYS A 177 3.27 15.45 -2.50
C LYS A 177 3.16 14.51 -1.30
N PRO A 178 4.26 13.82 -0.94
CA PRO A 178 4.22 12.77 0.07
C PRO A 178 4.00 13.34 1.48
N ASP A 179 4.45 14.57 1.73
CA ASP A 179 4.50 15.14 3.07
C ASP A 179 3.30 16.03 3.40
N GLY A 180 3.04 16.21 4.70
CA GLY A 180 2.13 17.22 5.22
C GLY A 180 0.69 16.75 5.42
N PHE A 181 0.40 15.46 5.22
CA PHE A 181 -0.93 14.90 5.47
C PHE A 181 -1.34 15.06 6.92
N GLU A 182 -0.41 14.90 7.87
CA GLU A 182 -0.59 15.06 9.31
C GLU A 182 -1.05 16.48 9.70
N LYS A 183 -0.80 17.48 8.85
CA LYS A 183 -1.19 18.88 9.08
C LYS A 183 -2.60 19.20 8.56
N THR A 184 -3.20 18.30 7.78
CA THR A 184 -4.49 18.52 7.11
C THR A 184 -5.68 18.49 8.08
N ILE A 185 -6.81 19.01 7.62
CA ILE A 185 -8.08 18.92 8.37
C ILE A 185 -8.55 17.47 8.39
N GLU A 186 -8.35 16.75 7.29
CA GLU A 186 -8.71 15.36 7.12
C GLU A 186 -7.99 14.44 8.11
N PHE A 187 -6.68 14.57 8.27
CA PHE A 187 -5.93 13.79 9.27
C PHE A 187 -6.37 14.10 10.70
N LYS A 188 -6.56 15.38 11.03
CA LYS A 188 -7.06 15.80 12.35
C LYS A 188 -8.45 15.23 12.64
N TRP A 189 -9.30 15.12 11.61
CA TRP A 189 -10.62 14.52 11.73
C TRP A 189 -10.53 13.00 11.90
N LEU A 190 -9.70 12.31 11.11
CA LEU A 190 -9.47 10.86 11.22
C LEU A 190 -8.95 10.50 12.62
N SER A 191 -7.97 11.23 13.13
CA SER A 191 -7.40 11.02 14.46
C SER A 191 -8.42 11.05 15.60
N LYS A 192 -9.57 11.72 15.40
CA LYS A 192 -10.65 11.82 16.40
C LYS A 192 -11.83 10.89 16.13
N ASN A 193 -12.02 10.47 14.88
CA ASN A 193 -13.27 9.84 14.45
C ASN A 193 -13.11 8.49 13.74
N ALA A 194 -11.93 8.16 13.23
CA ALA A 194 -11.69 6.97 12.42
C ALA A 194 -12.12 5.67 13.12
N ASN A 195 -11.82 5.54 14.42
CA ASN A 195 -12.20 4.39 15.24
C ASN A 195 -13.73 4.14 15.27
N LYS A 196 -14.56 5.19 15.15
CA LYS A 196 -16.03 5.05 15.09
C LYS A 196 -16.51 4.33 13.82
N PHE A 197 -15.65 4.27 12.81
CA PHE A 197 -15.89 3.58 11.55
C PHE A 197 -15.00 2.33 11.42
N GLY A 198 -14.30 1.96 12.49
CA GLY A 198 -13.43 0.78 12.54
C GLY A 198 -12.07 0.96 11.88
N PHE A 199 -11.59 2.19 11.70
CA PHE A 199 -10.25 2.46 11.19
C PHE A 199 -9.30 2.89 12.30
N ALA A 200 -8.09 2.35 12.32
CA ALA A 200 -6.99 2.74 13.19
C ALA A 200 -5.78 3.20 12.36
N LEU A 201 -4.99 4.14 12.89
CA LEU A 201 -3.71 4.55 12.31
C LEU A 201 -2.67 3.48 12.65
N SER A 202 -2.16 2.77 11.65
CA SER A 202 -1.26 1.63 11.89
C SER A 202 0.16 2.06 12.28
N TYR A 203 0.65 3.14 11.67
CA TYR A 203 2.03 3.58 11.83
C TYR A 203 2.11 5.02 12.37
N PRO A 204 1.71 5.27 13.62
CA PRO A 204 2.00 6.54 14.29
C PRO A 204 3.51 6.74 14.50
N GLU A 205 3.90 7.94 14.93
CA GLU A 205 5.27 8.18 15.41
C GLU A 205 5.64 7.18 16.51
N ASN A 206 6.84 6.60 16.42
CA ASN A 206 7.36 5.60 17.36
C ASN A 206 6.53 4.30 17.45
N ASN A 207 5.83 3.92 16.38
CA ASN A 207 5.17 2.60 16.32
C ASN A 207 6.19 1.44 16.46
N SER A 208 5.71 0.29 16.93
CA SER A 208 6.55 -0.88 17.17
C SER A 208 6.76 -1.78 15.95
N HIS A 209 6.23 -1.42 14.78
CA HIS A 209 6.24 -2.29 13.59
C HIS A 209 7.56 -2.22 12.81
N GLY A 210 8.44 -1.28 13.15
CA GLY A 210 9.66 -1.02 12.38
C GLY A 210 9.38 -0.35 11.02
N ILE A 211 8.18 0.22 10.84
CA ILE A 211 7.82 1.09 9.70
C ILE A 211 7.90 2.55 10.16
N LYS A 212 8.31 3.44 9.26
CA LYS A 212 8.31 4.89 9.48
C LYS A 212 6.91 5.41 9.76
N PHE A 213 6.83 6.65 10.24
CA PHE A 213 5.55 7.31 10.41
C PHE A 213 4.83 7.45 9.06
N GLU A 214 3.61 6.92 8.95
CA GLU A 214 2.77 7.00 7.75
C GLU A 214 1.39 7.56 8.11
N PRO A 215 1.23 8.89 8.15
CA PRO A 215 -0.03 9.52 8.57
C PRO A 215 -1.21 9.20 7.65
N TRP A 216 -0.95 8.76 6.42
CA TRP A 216 -1.95 8.42 5.42
C TRP A 216 -2.45 6.97 5.50
N HIS A 217 -1.77 6.07 6.22
CA HIS A 217 -2.04 4.63 6.20
C HIS A 217 -2.95 4.21 7.37
N TRP A 218 -4.18 3.79 7.05
CA TRP A 218 -5.19 3.43 8.06
C TRP A 218 -5.72 2.03 7.81
N ARG A 219 -5.64 1.16 8.83
CA ARG A 219 -6.16 -0.22 8.78
C ARG A 219 -7.59 -0.28 9.28
N TYR A 220 -8.43 -1.00 8.55
CA TYR A 220 -9.75 -1.38 9.03
C TYR A 220 -9.65 -2.60 9.96
N GLU A 221 -10.11 -2.47 11.20
CA GLU A 221 -10.06 -3.51 12.24
C GLU A 221 -11.45 -4.04 12.64
N GLY A 222 -12.51 -3.54 11.99
CA GLY A 222 -13.89 -3.81 12.37
C GLY A 222 -14.48 -2.65 13.19
N ALA A 223 -15.80 -2.48 13.11
CA ALA A 223 -16.55 -1.46 13.85
C ALA A 223 -17.57 -2.13 14.78
#